data_AF-A0A7S0WNW0-F1
#
_entry.id   AF-A0A7S0WNW0-F1
#
_cell.length_a   1.000
_cell.length_b   1.000
_cell.length_c   1.000
_cell.angle_alpha   90.00
_cell.angle_beta   90.00
_cell.angle_gamma   90.00
#
_symmetry.space_group_name_H-M   'P 1'
#
loop_
_entity.id
_entity.type
_entity.pdbx_description
1 polymer ?
#
loop_
_entity_poly.entity_id
_entity_poly.type
_entity_poly.pdbx_seq_one_letter_code
_entity_poly.pdbx_strand_id
1 'polypeptide(L)'
;AIIPSKRLRNKIAGFTTHLMKRIHRGPVRGISLKLQEEERERRMDFVPEESAVNTSLIEVDRDTMEMLRSMNMANLAGVQLQQGAMGAGGGGNFNKGGYRGNRKDN
;
A
#
# COMPACT_ATOMS: atom_id res chain seq x y z
N ALA A 1 -23.07 15.33 -31.66
CA ALA A 1 -24.35 14.60 -31.56
C ALA A 1 -25.51 15.56 -31.84
N ILE A 2 -26.47 15.17 -32.68
CA ILE A 2 -27.68 15.97 -32.92
C ILE A 2 -28.68 15.63 -31.82
N ILE A 3 -29.07 16.62 -31.02
CA ILE A 3 -29.99 16.43 -29.88
C ILE A 3 -31.29 17.20 -30.15
N PRO A 4 -32.45 16.51 -30.18
CA PRO A 4 -33.72 17.08 -30.66
C PRO A 4 -34.36 18.06 -29.66
N SER A 5 -34.15 17.91 -28.36
CA SER A 5 -34.77 18.77 -27.35
C SER A 5 -33.77 19.68 -26.62
N LYS A 6 -34.17 20.94 -26.42
CA LYS A 6 -33.39 21.95 -25.68
C LYS A 6 -33.12 21.51 -24.23
N ARG A 7 -34.12 20.92 -23.55
CA ARG A 7 -33.98 20.45 -22.17
C ARG A 7 -32.94 19.34 -22.05
N LEU A 8 -32.92 18.36 -22.97
CA LEU A 8 -31.94 17.28 -22.94
C LEU A 8 -30.53 17.80 -23.27
N ARG A 9 -30.41 18.70 -24.26
CA ARG A 9 -29.15 19.38 -24.58
C ARG A 9 -28.56 20.08 -23.36
N ASN A 10 -29.37 20.81 -22.60
CA ASN A 10 -28.92 21.55 -21.43
C ASN A 10 -28.46 20.61 -20.30
N LYS A 11 -29.14 19.47 -20.10
CA LYS A 11 -28.70 18.46 -19.14
C LYS A 11 -27.36 17.84 -19.54
N ILE A 12 -27.18 17.51 -20.81
CA ILE A 12 -25.92 16.97 -21.34
C ILE A 12 -24.80 18.01 -21.19
N ALA A 13 -25.04 19.25 -21.60
CA ALA A 13 -24.05 20.33 -21.46
C ALA A 13 -23.68 20.59 -19.99
N GLY A 14 -24.65 20.56 -19.07
CA GLY A 14 -24.42 20.69 -17.64
C GLY A 14 -23.54 19.57 -17.09
N PHE A 15 -23.82 18.31 -17.47
CA PHE A 15 -23.00 17.19 -17.07
C PHE A 15 -21.58 17.27 -17.65
N THR A 16 -21.45 17.58 -18.95
CA THR A 16 -20.15 17.74 -19.61
C THR A 16 -19.31 18.83 -18.97
N THR A 17 -19.87 20.01 -18.67
CA THR A 17 -19.14 21.10 -18.01
C THR A 17 -18.72 20.74 -16.59
N HIS A 18 -19.57 20.06 -15.82
CA HIS A 18 -19.21 19.56 -14.50
C HIS A 18 -18.07 18.54 -14.59
N LEU A 19 -18.13 17.66 -15.58
CA LEU A 19 -17.12 16.62 -15.80
C LEU A 19 -15.76 17.19 -16.22
N MET A 20 -15.74 18.17 -17.13
CA MET A 20 -14.52 18.86 -17.55
C MET A 20 -13.82 19.55 -16.36
N LYS A 21 -14.59 20.16 -15.45
CA LYS A 21 -14.04 20.73 -14.19
C LYS A 21 -13.43 19.68 -13.27
N ARG A 22 -13.89 18.43 -13.31
CA ARG A 22 -13.32 17.33 -12.50
C ARG A 22 -12.04 16.81 -13.12
N ILE A 23 -12.03 16.62 -14.45
CA ILE A 23 -10.84 16.21 -15.21
C ILE A 23 -9.66 17.14 -14.96
N HIS A 24 -9.90 18.45 -14.92
CA HIS A 24 -8.85 19.43 -14.62
C HIS A 24 -8.25 19.29 -13.22
N ARG A 25 -9.02 18.80 -12.24
CA ARG A 25 -8.54 18.54 -10.88
C ARG A 25 -7.82 17.21 -10.73
N GLY A 26 -8.09 16.25 -11.64
CA GLY A 26 -7.50 14.92 -11.59
C GLY A 26 -8.26 13.88 -12.40
N PRO A 27 -7.77 12.63 -12.40
CA PRO A 27 -8.39 11.55 -13.15
C PRO A 27 -9.79 11.24 -12.61
N VAL A 28 -10.73 10.97 -13.52
CA VAL A 28 -12.13 10.65 -13.18
C VAL A 28 -12.41 9.19 -13.54
N ARG A 29 -12.85 8.40 -12.55
CA ARG A 29 -13.19 6.99 -12.74
C ARG A 29 -14.22 6.80 -13.87
N GLY A 30 -13.94 5.87 -14.77
CA GLY A 30 -14.84 5.51 -15.88
C GLY A 30 -14.74 6.40 -17.12
N ILE A 31 -13.77 7.30 -17.18
CA ILE A 31 -13.45 8.10 -18.36
C ILE A 31 -11.97 7.93 -18.66
N SER A 32 -11.66 7.45 -19.87
CA SER A 32 -10.31 7.47 -20.39
C SER A 32 -10.14 8.67 -21.31
N LEU A 33 -9.11 9.46 -21.02
CA LEU A 33 -8.59 10.47 -21.94
C LEU A 33 -7.23 9.99 -22.41
N LYS A 34 -6.95 10.15 -23.71
CA LYS A 34 -5.65 9.78 -24.28
C LYS A 34 -4.46 10.39 -23.52
N LEU A 35 -4.61 11.63 -23.04
CA LEU A 35 -3.61 12.31 -22.20
C LEU A 35 -3.37 11.58 -20.86
N GLN A 36 -4.41 11.05 -20.23
CA GLN A 36 -4.30 10.28 -18.98
C GLN A 36 -3.65 8.92 -19.22
N GLU A 37 -3.87 8.32 -20.40
CA GLU A 37 -3.22 7.07 -20.79
C GLU A 37 -1.72 7.26 -20.98
N GLU A 38 -1.29 8.31 -21.69
CA GLU A 38 0.13 8.65 -21.91
C GLU A 38 0.85 9.02 -20.60
N GLU A 39 0.19 9.77 -19.70
CA GLU A 39 0.77 10.11 -18.39
C GLU A 39 0.88 8.87 -17.48
N ARG A 40 -0.12 7.99 -17.50
CA ARG A 40 -0.09 6.71 -16.79
C ARG A 40 1.04 5.83 -17.33
N GLU A 41 1.23 5.76 -18.64
CA GLU A 41 2.30 4.99 -19.29
C GLU A 41 3.68 5.50 -18.86
N ARG A 42 3.92 6.83 -18.89
CA ARG A 42 5.18 7.41 -18.38
C ARG A 42 5.45 7.13 -16.90
N ARG A 43 4.42 7.10 -16.05
CA ARG A 43 4.59 6.76 -14.62
C ARG A 43 4.83 5.27 -14.39
N MET A 44 4.24 4.40 -15.21
CA MET A 44 4.45 2.96 -15.10
C MET A 44 5.81 2.54 -15.67
N ASP A 45 6.26 3.17 -16.76
CA ASP A 45 7.55 2.91 -17.40
C ASP A 45 8.71 3.57 -16.64
N PHE A 46 8.43 4.27 -15.54
CA PHE A 46 9.44 4.88 -14.70
C PHE A 46 10.26 3.80 -13.98
N VAL A 47 11.44 3.51 -14.52
CA VAL A 47 12.47 2.73 -13.84
C VAL A 47 13.41 3.70 -13.11
N PRO A 48 13.52 3.62 -11.77
CA PRO A 48 14.43 4.48 -11.03
C PRO A 48 15.90 4.14 -11.36
N GLU A 49 16.79 5.13 -11.19
CA GLU A 49 18.23 4.95 -11.44
C GLU A 49 18.84 3.91 -10.49
N GLU A 50 18.37 3.86 -9.24
CA GLU A 50 18.79 2.89 -8.24
C GLU A 50 17.66 1.90 -7.94
N SER A 51 17.95 0.60 -8.06
CA SER A 51 17.01 -0.45 -7.70
C SER A 51 16.94 -0.59 -6.18
N ALA A 52 15.74 -0.48 -5.61
CA ALA A 52 15.52 -0.70 -4.17
C ALA A 52 15.93 -2.11 -3.68
N VAL A 53 16.06 -3.08 -4.60
CA VAL A 53 16.50 -4.45 -4.31
C VAL A 53 18.02 -4.56 -4.21
N ASN A 54 18.77 -3.58 -4.75
CA ASN A 54 20.23 -3.59 -4.70
C ASN A 54 20.73 -3.11 -3.33
N THR A 55 20.45 -3.90 -2.28
CA THR A 55 20.96 -3.63 -0.94
C THR A 55 22.28 -4.38 -0.74
N SER A 56 23.25 -3.70 -0.11
CA SER A 56 24.54 -4.32 0.26
C SER A 56 24.42 -5.35 1.38
N LEU A 57 23.34 -5.26 2.17
CA LEU A 57 23.00 -6.12 3.29
C LEU A 57 21.55 -6.57 3.15
N ILE A 58 21.33 -7.89 3.24
CA ILE A 58 20.04 -8.57 3.22
C ILE A 58 19.89 -9.27 4.56
N GLU A 59 19.06 -8.71 5.43
CA GLU A 59 18.74 -9.32 6.72
C GLU A 59 17.72 -10.45 6.53
N VAL A 60 18.04 -11.65 7.03
CA VAL A 60 17.19 -12.84 6.94
C VAL A 60 16.92 -13.45 8.30
N ASP A 61 15.72 -13.98 8.49
CA ASP A 61 15.37 -14.79 9.66
C ASP A 61 16.12 -16.13 9.73
N ARG A 62 16.02 -16.82 10.87
CA ARG A 62 16.66 -18.12 11.08
C ARG A 62 16.11 -19.20 10.15
N ASP A 63 14.80 -19.27 10.02
CA ASP A 63 14.12 -20.29 9.21
C ASP A 63 14.42 -20.09 7.71
N THR A 64 14.51 -18.83 7.26
CA THR A 64 14.87 -18.51 5.88
C THR A 64 16.35 -18.78 5.59
N MET A 65 17.24 -18.62 6.58
CA MET A 65 18.65 -19.04 6.45
C MET A 65 18.79 -20.56 6.32
N GLU A 66 17.98 -21.34 7.03
CA GLU A 66 17.96 -22.81 6.90
C GLU A 66 17.44 -23.25 5.53
N MET A 67 16.40 -22.58 5.02
CA MET A 67 15.92 -22.77 3.65
C MET A 67 17.02 -22.47 2.62
N LEU A 68 17.75 -21.36 2.77
CA LEU A 68 18.87 -21.04 1.87
C LEU A 68 19.97 -22.11 1.92
N ARG A 69 20.22 -22.72 3.09
CA ARG A 69 21.15 -23.84 3.21
C ARG A 69 20.67 -25.10 2.49
N SER A 70 19.38 -25.44 2.59
CA SER A 70 18.83 -26.63 1.89
C SER A 70 18.83 -26.47 0.37
N MET A 71 18.74 -25.23 -0.12
CA MET A 71 18.86 -24.89 -1.54
C MET A 71 20.31 -24.72 -2.03
N ASN A 72 21.32 -25.02 -1.19
CA ASN A 72 22.76 -24.80 -1.48
C ASN A 72 23.12 -23.32 -1.77
N MET A 73 22.33 -22.37 -1.27
CA MET A 73 22.51 -20.91 -1.41
C MET A 73 23.01 -20.26 -0.11
N ALA A 74 23.64 -21.03 0.77
CA ALA A 74 24.08 -20.58 2.09
C ALA A 74 25.11 -19.44 2.08
N ASN A 75 25.88 -19.31 1.00
CA ASN A 75 27.04 -18.40 0.90
C ASN A 75 26.77 -17.18 -0.01
N LEU A 76 25.52 -16.74 -0.10
CA LEU A 76 25.19 -15.52 -0.85
C LEU A 76 25.82 -14.29 -0.20
N ALA A 77 26.51 -13.49 -1.00
CA ALA A 77 27.12 -12.24 -0.55
C ALA A 77 26.04 -11.26 -0.06
N GLY A 78 26.29 -10.62 1.08
CA GLY A 78 25.37 -9.64 1.66
C GLY A 78 24.27 -10.22 2.54
N VAL A 79 24.07 -11.54 2.61
CA VAL A 79 23.06 -12.16 3.48
C VAL A 79 23.57 -12.24 4.93
N GLN A 80 22.82 -11.66 5.87
CA GLN A 80 23.12 -11.69 7.29
C GLN A 80 21.87 -12.05 8.10
N LEU A 81 22.08 -12.79 9.19
CA LEU A 81 20.97 -13.18 10.05
C LEU A 81 20.50 -11.96 10.85
N GLN A 82 19.21 -11.62 10.77
CA GLN A 82 18.65 -10.49 11.49
C GLN A 82 18.83 -10.71 12.99
N GLN A 83 19.64 -9.86 13.63
CA GLN A 83 19.83 -9.89 15.08
C GLN A 83 18.64 -9.18 15.72
N GLY A 84 17.49 -9.86 15.75
CA GLY A 84 16.35 -9.42 16.51
C GLY A 84 16.74 -9.24 17.97
N ALA A 85 16.61 -8.00 18.46
CA ALA A 85 16.77 -7.64 19.85
C ALA A 85 16.04 -8.65 20.73
N MET A 86 16.78 -9.29 21.64
CA MET A 86 16.22 -9.96 22.80
C MET A 86 15.57 -8.90 23.72
N GLY A 87 14.46 -8.32 23.27
CA GLY A 87 13.51 -7.61 24.11
C GLY A 87 12.71 -8.66 24.85
N ALA A 88 13.09 -8.91 26.09
CA ALA A 88 12.50 -9.84 27.03
C ALA A 88 10.96 -9.71 27.11
N GLY A 89 10.25 -10.51 26.32
CA GLY A 89 8.83 -10.80 26.50
C GLY A 89 8.64 -12.01 27.41
N GLY A 90 9.28 -11.99 28.57
CA GLY A 90 9.27 -13.09 29.53
C GLY A 90 8.54 -12.68 30.81
N GLY A 91 7.53 -13.46 31.16
CA GLY A 91 7.19 -13.69 32.57
C GLY A 91 6.17 -12.74 33.17
N GLY A 92 5.01 -13.31 33.50
CA GLY A 92 3.94 -12.61 34.19
C GLY A 92 4.36 -12.05 35.55
N ASN A 93 3.69 -10.97 35.93
CA ASN A 93 3.50 -10.63 37.34
C ASN A 93 2.21 -9.80 37.52
N PHE A 94 1.06 -10.40 37.21
CA PHE A 94 -0.25 -9.87 37.61
C PHE A 94 -0.53 -10.28 39.07
N ASN A 95 0.19 -9.67 40.00
CA ASN A 95 -0.21 -9.68 41.40
C ASN A 95 -0.06 -8.27 41.98
N LYS A 96 -1.03 -7.41 41.67
CA LYS A 96 -1.28 -6.20 42.45
C LYS A 96 -2.76 -6.22 42.81
N GLY A 97 -3.01 -6.58 44.06
CA GLY A 97 -4.34 -6.75 44.61
C GLY A 97 -5.15 -5.46 44.66
N GLY A 98 -6.44 -5.64 44.96
CA GLY A 98 -7.35 -4.55 45.23
C GLY A 98 -8.79 -5.00 45.17
N TYR A 99 -9.33 -5.44 46.30
CA TYR A 99 -10.76 -5.54 46.57
C TYR A 99 -11.51 -4.32 46.03
N ARG A 100 -12.65 -4.52 45.35
CA ARG A 100 -13.89 -3.75 45.59
C ARG A 100 -15.08 -4.21 44.74
N GLY A 101 -16.09 -4.71 45.45
CA GLY A 101 -17.45 -4.18 45.29
C GLY A 101 -18.42 -5.01 44.44
N ASN A 102 -19.21 -5.83 45.13
CA ASN A 102 -20.51 -6.30 44.65
C ASN A 102 -21.36 -5.13 44.12
N ARG A 103 -21.87 -5.26 42.90
CA ARG A 103 -23.05 -4.55 42.43
C ARG A 103 -24.00 -5.59 41.86
N LYS A 104 -25.02 -5.94 42.65
CA LYS A 104 -26.19 -6.69 42.18
C LYS A 104 -27.20 -5.67 41.68
N ASP A 105 -27.63 -5.90 40.46
CA ASP A 105 -28.63 -5.14 39.73
C ASP A 105 -30.00 -5.21 40.41
N ASN A 106 -30.73 -4.11 40.33
CA ASN A 106 -32.18 -4.03 40.48
C ASN A 106 -32.68 -3.10 39.38
#